data_AF-F2LWR4-F1
#
_entry.id   AF-F2LWR4-F1
#
_cell.length_a   1.000
_cell.length_b   1.000
_cell.length_c   1.000
_cell.angle_alpha   90.00
_cell.angle_beta   90.00
_cell.angle_gamma   90.00
#
_symmetry.space_group_name_H-M   'P 1'
#
loop_
_entity.id
_entity.type
_entity.pdbx_description
1 polymer ?
#
loop_
_entity_poly.entity_id
_entity_poly.type
_entity_poly.pdbx_seq_one_letter_code
_entity_poly.pdbx_strand_id
1 'polypeptide(L)' 'MLRCDPCLAPQSSKDFISKLSIASKEARETLYWLRLLNDSKFLDNYENKKYLFEEINSIINILRKIIITLRERLKNEKSK' A
#
# COMPACT_ATOMS: atom_id res chain seq x y z
N MET A 1 31.29 1.71 -4.58
CA MET A 1 30.08 0.91 -4.86
C MET A 1 28.87 1.75 -4.50
N LEU A 2 28.54 2.72 -5.34
CA LEU A 2 27.48 3.69 -5.13
C LEU A 2 26.17 3.12 -5.71
N ARG A 3 25.19 2.80 -4.86
CA ARG A 3 23.83 2.53 -5.33
C ARG A 3 23.22 3.87 -5.71
N CYS A 4 23.10 4.07 -7.01
CA CYS A 4 22.35 5.16 -7.59
C CYS A 4 20.86 4.83 -7.35
N ASP A 5 20.21 5.52 -6.40
CA ASP A 5 18.75 5.49 -6.23
C ASP A 5 17.94 6.51 -7.10
N PRO A 6 18.44 7.17 -8.17
CA PRO A 6 17.59 8.08 -8.95
C PRO A 6 16.61 7.35 -9.88
N CYS A 7 16.80 6.05 -10.16
CA CYS A 7 15.88 5.26 -11.00
C CYS A 7 14.57 4.89 -10.28
N LEU A 8 14.60 4.84 -8.95
CA LEU A 8 13.42 4.51 -8.13
C LEU A 8 12.52 5.72 -7.92
N ALA A 9 13.05 6.93 -8.06
CA ALA A 9 12.28 8.16 -7.96
C ALA A 9 11.20 8.20 -9.07
N PRO A 10 9.92 8.43 -8.72
CA PRO A 10 8.87 8.55 -9.71
C PRO A 10 9.14 9.75 -10.62
N GLN A 11 9.16 9.52 -11.93
CA GLN A 11 9.46 10.54 -12.94
C GLN A 11 8.30 11.52 -13.17
N SER A 12 7.09 11.18 -12.70
CA SER A 12 5.89 12.00 -12.79
C SER A 12 4.91 11.66 -11.67
N SER A 13 4.04 12.61 -11.27
CA SER A 13 2.94 12.36 -10.32
C SER A 13 2.04 11.20 -10.74
N LYS A 14 1.85 10.97 -12.05
CA LYS A 14 1.08 9.82 -12.56
C LYS A 14 1.81 8.49 -12.34
N ASP A 15 3.12 8.45 -12.56
CA ASP A 15 3.95 7.27 -12.30
C ASP A 15 3.97 6.96 -10.80
N PHE A 16 4.06 7.99 -9.96
CA PHE A 16 3.97 7.82 -8.51
C PHE A 16 2.62 7.21 -8.08
N ILE A 17 1.51 7.71 -8.60
CA ILE A 17 0.17 7.14 -8.34
C ILE A 17 0.08 5.68 -8.82
N SER A 18 0.68 5.35 -9.97
CA SER A 18 0.72 3.98 -10.49
C SER A 18 1.45 3.05 -9.52
N LYS A 19 2.67 3.42 -9.10
CA LYS A 19 3.47 2.67 -8.13
C LYS A 19 2.75 2.49 -6.79
N LEU A 20 2.11 3.55 -6.27
CA LEU A 20 1.30 3.46 -5.06
C LEU A 20 0.07 2.55 -5.23
N SER A 21 -0.54 2.54 -6.42
CA SER A 21 -1.68 1.66 -6.72
C SER A 21 -1.27 0.19 -6.75
N ILE A 22 -0.05 -0.11 -7.25
CA ILE A 22 0.55 -1.46 -7.19
C ILE A 22 0.78 -1.85 -5.73
N ALA A 23 1.44 -1.01 -4.93
CA ALA A 23 1.67 -1.27 -3.51
C ALA A 23 0.35 -1.51 -2.74
N SER A 24 -0.70 -0.75 -3.06
CA SER A 24 -2.04 -0.94 -2.48
C SER A 24 -2.71 -2.25 -2.92
N LYS A 25 -2.39 -2.77 -4.10
CA LYS A 25 -2.84 -4.09 -4.56
C LYS A 25 -2.10 -5.20 -3.80
N GLU A 26 -0.77 -5.12 -3.74
CA GLU A 26 0.07 -6.08 -3.02
C GLU A 26 -0.30 -6.17 -1.53
N ALA A 27 -0.51 -5.02 -0.86
CA ALA A 27 -0.95 -5.02 0.55
C ALA A 27 -2.31 -5.70 0.77
N ARG A 28 -3.25 -5.59 -0.18
CA ARG A 28 -4.53 -6.29 -0.11
C ARG A 28 -4.38 -7.79 -0.35
N GLU A 29 -3.48 -8.20 -1.24
CA GLU A 29 -3.13 -9.60 -1.43
C GLU A 29 -2.49 -10.18 -0.15
N THR A 30 -1.59 -9.44 0.51
CA THR A 30 -1.04 -9.83 1.81
C THR A 30 -2.15 -10.01 2.86
N LEU A 31 -3.10 -9.08 2.96
CA LEU A 31 -4.24 -9.22 3.88
C LEU A 31 -5.08 -10.47 3.55
N TYR A 32 -5.28 -10.80 2.27
CA TYR A 32 -5.95 -12.03 1.87
C TYR A 32 -5.20 -13.28 2.36
N TRP A 33 -3.88 -13.33 2.17
CA TRP A 33 -3.08 -14.45 2.68
C TRP A 33 -3.11 -14.56 4.20
N LEU A 34 -3.09 -13.45 4.92
CA LEU A 34 -3.23 -13.44 6.38
C LEU A 34 -4.58 -14.01 6.84
N ARG A 35 -5.67 -13.66 6.14
CA ARG A 35 -7.00 -14.24 6.40
C ARG A 35 -7.01 -15.74 6.14
N LEU A 36 -6.42 -16.20 5.04
CA LEU A 36 -6.34 -17.63 4.74
C LEU A 36 -5.55 -18.41 5.81
N LEU A 37 -4.44 -17.85 6.29
CA LEU A 37 -3.64 -18.43 7.38
C LEU A 37 -4.40 -18.46 8.70
N ASN A 38 -5.16 -17.40 8.99
CA ASN A 38 -6.06 -17.33 10.13
C ASN A 38 -7.13 -18.43 10.07
N ASP A 39 -7.80 -18.57 8.94
CA ASP A 39 -8.92 -19.51 8.77
C ASP A 39 -8.43 -20.97 8.79
N SER A 40 -7.19 -21.19 8.35
CA SER A 40 -6.48 -22.48 8.44
C SER A 40 -5.89 -22.76 9.83
N LYS A 41 -6.17 -21.91 10.83
CA LYS A 41 -5.71 -22.02 12.24
C LYS A 41 -4.20 -21.97 12.45
N PHE A 42 -3.42 -21.60 11.43
CA PHE A 42 -1.95 -21.47 11.55
C PHE A 42 -1.55 -20.30 12.46
N LEU A 43 -2.45 -19.34 12.70
CA LEU A 43 -2.18 -18.14 13.51
C LEU A 43 -2.76 -18.20 14.92
N ASP A 44 -3.37 -19.31 15.35
CA ASP A 44 -4.10 -19.37 16.64
C ASP A 44 -3.17 -19.18 17.85
N ASN A 45 -1.93 -19.66 17.77
CA ASN A 45 -0.91 -19.48 18.81
C ASN A 45 0.00 -18.27 18.55
N TYR A 46 -0.30 -17.44 17.55
CA TYR A 46 0.49 -16.25 17.25
C TYR A 46 -0.03 -15.07 18.07
N GLU A 47 0.68 -14.75 19.16
CA GLU A 47 0.29 -13.71 20.14
C GLU A 47 0.00 -12.35 19.49
N ASN A 48 0.78 -11.97 18.48
CA ASN A 48 0.67 -10.69 17.79
C ASN A 48 -0.29 -10.68 16.60
N LYS A 49 -1.16 -11.68 16.47
CA LYS A 49 -2.12 -11.82 15.37
C LYS A 49 -2.96 -10.56 15.19
N LYS A 50 -3.53 -10.03 16.28
CA LYS A 50 -4.37 -8.83 16.22
C LYS A 50 -3.60 -7.63 15.68
N TYR A 51 -2.40 -7.39 16.21
CA TYR A 51 -1.51 -6.31 15.77
C TYR A 51 -1.18 -6.44 14.28
N LEU A 52 -0.84 -7.64 13.80
CA LEU A 52 -0.54 -7.89 12.39
C LEU A 52 -1.69 -7.51 11.44
N PHE A 53 -2.93 -7.83 11.83
CA PHE A 53 -4.13 -7.44 11.07
C PHE A 53 -4.39 -5.92 11.14
N GLU A 54 -4.16 -5.29 12.28
CA GLU A 54 -4.32 -3.85 12.43
C GLU A 54 -3.30 -3.08 11.57
N GLU A 55 -2.04 -3.50 11.57
CA GLU A 55 -0.97 -2.87 10.81
C GLU A 55 -1.21 -2.96 9.29
N ILE A 56 -1.56 -4.13 8.76
CA ILE A 56 -1.80 -4.25 7.31
C ILE A 56 -3.00 -3.41 6.87
N ASN A 57 -4.05 -3.30 7.70
CA ASN A 57 -5.18 -2.42 7.42
C ASN A 57 -4.78 -0.95 7.48
N SER A 58 -3.94 -0.57 8.45
CA SER A 58 -3.37 0.78 8.56
C SER A 58 -2.58 1.15 7.30
N ILE A 59 -1.69 0.27 6.83
CA ILE A 59 -0.91 0.46 5.59
C ILE A 59 -1.83 0.66 4.38
N ILE A 60 -2.85 -0.21 4.21
CA ILE A 60 -3.82 -0.09 3.12
C ILE A 60 -4.53 1.27 3.16
N ASN A 61 -4.95 1.72 4.36
CA ASN A 61 -5.65 2.98 4.54
C ASN A 61 -4.76 4.19 4.22
N ILE A 62 -3.49 4.17 4.65
CA ILE A 62 -2.51 5.21 4.36
C ILE A 62 -2.28 5.32 2.86
N LEU A 63 -1.98 4.19 2.19
CA LEU A 63 -1.77 4.14 0.74
C LEU A 63 -3.00 4.69 -0.01
N ARG A 64 -4.20 4.25 0.39
CA ARG A 64 -5.45 4.72 -0.22
C ARG A 64 -5.65 6.22 -0.06
N LYS A 65 -5.44 6.77 1.15
CA LYS A 65 -5.55 8.22 1.41
C LYS A 65 -4.57 9.01 0.54
N ILE A 66 -3.30 8.58 0.45
CA ILE A 66 -2.29 9.25 -0.38
C ILE A 66 -2.73 9.25 -1.85
N ILE A 67 -3.19 8.12 -2.39
CA ILE A 67 -3.66 8.01 -3.78
C ILE A 67 -4.84 8.95 -4.05
N ILE A 68 -5.82 9.03 -3.14
CA ILE A 68 -6.98 9.92 -3.29
C ILE A 68 -6.54 11.38 -3.32
N THR A 69 -5.74 11.81 -2.35
CA THR A 69 -5.23 13.18 -2.26
C THR A 69 -4.45 13.58 -3.52
N LEU A 70 -3.61 12.68 -4.05
CA LEU A 70 -2.84 12.96 -5.27
C LEU A 70 -3.74 13.07 -6.51
N ARG A 71 -4.78 12.24 -6.62
CA ARG A 71 -5.73 12.29 -7.74
C ARG A 71 -6.57 13.57 -7.71
N GLU A 72 -6.98 14.03 -6.54
CA GLU A 72 -7.71 15.28 -6.36
C GLU A 72 -6.86 16.49 -6.78
N ARG A 73 -5.58 16.54 -6.36
CA ARG A 73 -4.64 17.58 -6.79
C ARG A 73 -4.49 17.64 -8.31
N LEU A 74 -4.29 16.49 -8.97
CA LEU A 74 -4.18 16.41 -10.43
C LEU A 74 -5.46 16.81 -11.17
N LYS A 75 -6.65 16.62 -10.55
CA LYS A 75 -7.92 17.05 -11.13
C LYS A 75 -8.07 18.57 -11.06
N ASN A 76 -7.68 19.16 -9.93
CA ASN A 76 -7.74 20.61 -9.73
C ASN A 76 -6.78 21.37 -10.65
N GLU A 77 -5.60 20.83 -10.92
CA GLU A 77 -4.62 21.40 -11.85
C GLU A 77 -5.10 21.42 -13.31
N LYS A 78 -5.97 20.48 -13.72
CA LYS A 78 -6.53 20.43 -15.09
C LYS A 78 -7.77 21.29 -15.29
N SER A 79 -8.41 21.72 -14.21
CA SER A 79 -9.63 22.54 -14.24
C SER A 79 -9.34 24.04 -14.21
N LYS A 80 -8.06 24.41 -14.13
CA LYS A 80 -7.54 25.77 -14.12
C LYS A 80 -6.87 26.06 -15.46
#